data_AF-A0A971LQ74-F1
#
_entry.id   AF-A0A971LQ74-F1
#
_cell.length_a   1.000
_cell.length_b   1.000
_cell.length_c   1.000
_cell.angle_alpha   90.00
_cell.angle_beta   90.00
_cell.angle_gamma   90.00
#
_symmetry.space_group_name_H-M   'P 1'
#
loop_
_entity.id
_entity.type
_entity.pdbx_description
1 polymer ?
#
loop_
_entity_poly.entity_id
_entity_poly.type
_entity_poly.pdbx_seq_one_letter_code
_entity_poly.pdbx_strand_id
1 'polypeptide(L)'
;MRIISLGEGRGVRQMHLGTTRRVNAAAQAHALRLVMDMLNEEELELVRRGRNAHPRHGAPRSATSAQYSASTGFEALIGFHHLTGQTERLQALFEQVLRHQTAHEPPNPTPDAASLNGGASSSIVLKGKYVK
;
A
#
# COMPACT_ATOMS: atom_id res chain seq x y z
N MET A 1 -6.66 35.29 12.68
CA MET A 1 -7.73 34.33 12.33
C MET A 1 -7.06 33.02 11.94
N ARG A 2 -6.98 32.02 12.85
CA ARG A 2 -6.47 30.66 12.56
C ARG A 2 -7.67 29.73 12.55
N ILE A 3 -7.90 29.05 11.43
CA ILE A 3 -8.91 28.00 11.34
C ILE A 3 -8.34 26.74 12.00
N ILE A 4 -9.07 26.26 13.00
CA ILE A 4 -8.78 25.05 13.76
C ILE A 4 -9.24 23.87 12.88
N SER A 5 -8.30 23.02 12.48
CA SER A 5 -8.57 21.77 11.76
C SER A 5 -9.15 20.75 12.74
N LEU A 6 -10.48 20.63 12.76
CA LEU A 6 -11.21 19.56 13.44
C LEU A 6 -11.33 18.39 12.47
N GLY A 7 -10.41 17.44 12.54
CA GLY A 7 -10.44 16.21 11.77
C GLY A 7 -9.19 15.43 12.11
N GLU A 8 -9.33 14.16 12.49
CA GLU A 8 -8.22 13.31 12.93
C GLU A 8 -7.05 13.37 11.94
N GLY A 9 -6.05 14.17 12.28
CA GLY A 9 -5.12 14.73 11.33
C GLY A 9 -4.00 13.78 10.95
N ARG A 10 -4.27 12.73 10.17
CA ARG A 10 -3.19 12.12 9.38
C ARG A 10 -2.77 13.18 8.36
N GLY A 11 -1.65 13.88 8.60
CA GLY A 11 -1.18 14.94 7.71
C GLY A 11 -1.04 14.45 6.25
N VAL A 12 -1.14 15.35 5.27
CA VAL A 12 -1.12 15.04 3.82
C VAL A 12 0.00 14.06 3.44
N ARG A 13 1.18 14.21 4.04
CA ARG A 13 2.32 13.30 3.88
C ARG A 13 1.99 11.86 4.29
N GLN A 14 1.31 11.66 5.41
CA GLN A 14 0.94 10.34 5.92
C GLN A 14 -0.12 9.68 5.01
N MET A 15 -1.07 10.46 4.48
CA MET A 15 -2.03 9.95 3.49
C MET A 15 -1.32 9.49 2.22
N HIS A 16 -0.42 10.33 1.67
CA HIS A 16 0.36 9.98 0.49
C HIS A 16 1.18 8.70 0.71
N LEU A 17 1.90 8.59 1.83
CA LEU A 17 2.67 7.39 2.18
C LEU A 17 1.78 6.15 2.35
N GLY A 18 0.60 6.32 2.95
CA GLY A 18 -0.38 5.24 3.09
C GLY A 18 -0.91 4.75 1.75
N THR A 19 -1.13 5.66 0.80
CA THR A 19 -1.56 5.34 -0.56
C THR A 19 -0.44 4.66 -1.35
N THR A 20 0.76 5.24 -1.40
CA THR A 20 1.88 4.69 -2.18
C THR A 20 2.29 3.30 -1.71
N ARG A 21 2.15 2.98 -0.42
CA ARG A 21 2.36 1.62 0.11
C ARG A 21 1.40 0.58 -0.46
N ARG A 22 0.19 0.97 -0.87
CA ARG A 22 -0.85 0.06 -1.37
C ARG A 22 -0.89 0.00 -2.90
N VAL A 23 -0.61 1.10 -3.58
CA VAL A 23 -0.79 1.21 -5.03
C VAL A 23 0.47 0.91 -5.85
N ASN A 24 1.63 0.69 -5.22
CA ASN A 24 2.85 0.34 -5.95
C ASN A 24 2.80 -1.08 -6.52
N ALA A 25 3.62 -1.34 -7.55
CA ALA A 25 3.61 -2.62 -8.28
C ALA A 25 3.90 -3.85 -7.39
N ALA A 26 4.75 -3.72 -6.37
CA ALA A 26 5.03 -4.83 -5.45
C ALA A 26 3.81 -5.16 -4.58
N ALA A 27 3.10 -4.14 -4.09
CA ALA A 27 1.88 -4.30 -3.31
C ALA A 27 0.74 -4.88 -4.15
N GLN A 28 0.57 -4.41 -5.39
CA GLN A 28 -0.43 -4.95 -6.31
C GLN A 28 -0.11 -6.40 -6.73
N ALA A 29 1.17 -6.73 -6.99
CA ALA A 29 1.59 -8.10 -7.26
C ALA A 29 1.32 -9.03 -6.06
N HIS A 30 1.47 -8.52 -4.83
CA HIS A 30 1.08 -9.24 -3.63
C HIS A 30 -0.44 -9.41 -3.55
N ALA A 31 -1.22 -8.36 -3.82
CA ALA A 31 -2.68 -8.43 -3.85
C ALA A 31 -3.18 -9.49 -4.84
N LEU A 32 -2.60 -9.58 -6.03
CA LEU A 32 -2.93 -10.63 -7.00
C LEU A 32 -2.74 -12.03 -6.40
N ARG A 33 -1.60 -12.29 -5.75
CA ARG A 33 -1.33 -13.60 -5.14
C ARG A 33 -2.38 -14.00 -4.11
N LEU A 34 -2.93 -13.04 -3.36
CA LEU A 34 -3.94 -13.31 -2.33
C LEU A 34 -5.30 -13.71 -2.90
N VAL A 35 -5.59 -13.31 -4.13
CA VAL A 35 -6.86 -13.58 -4.80
C VAL A 35 -6.76 -14.68 -5.86
N MET A 36 -5.55 -15.14 -6.22
CA MET A 36 -5.35 -16.15 -7.27
C MET A 36 -6.23 -17.39 -7.10
N ASP A 37 -6.34 -17.92 -5.87
CA ASP A 37 -7.10 -19.13 -5.58
C ASP A 37 -8.62 -18.93 -5.65
N MET A 38 -9.08 -17.67 -5.71
CA MET A 38 -10.49 -17.32 -5.87
C MET A 38 -10.89 -17.14 -7.33
N LEU A 39 -9.93 -17.05 -8.25
CA LEU A 39 -10.19 -16.70 -9.65
C LEU A 39 -10.77 -17.88 -10.43
N ASN A 40 -11.74 -17.59 -11.28
CA ASN A 40 -12.22 -18.53 -12.29
C ASN A 40 -11.34 -18.49 -13.55
N GLU A 41 -11.61 -19.38 -14.52
CA GLU A 41 -10.78 -19.48 -15.74
C GLU A 41 -10.80 -18.20 -16.58
N GLU A 42 -11.92 -17.49 -16.68
CA GLU A 42 -12.02 -16.23 -17.42
C GLU A 42 -11.15 -15.15 -16.76
N GLU A 43 -11.21 -15.05 -15.44
CA GLU A 43 -10.41 -14.12 -14.64
C GLU A 43 -8.91 -14.45 -14.72
N LEU A 44 -8.55 -15.74 -14.72
CA LEU A 44 -7.18 -16.19 -14.93
C LEU A 44 -6.66 -15.80 -16.33
N GLU A 45 -7.48 -15.94 -17.37
CA GLU A 45 -7.13 -15.50 -18.73
C GLU A 45 -6.97 -13.97 -18.81
N LEU A 46 -7.81 -13.20 -18.14
CA LEU A 46 -7.65 -11.74 -18.03
C LEU A 46 -6.32 -11.37 -17.37
N VAL A 47 -5.97 -12.02 -16.27
CA VAL A 47 -4.69 -11.81 -15.57
C VAL A 47 -3.51 -12.21 -16.46
N ARG A 48 -3.58 -13.36 -17.14
CA ARG A 48 -2.55 -13.82 -18.10
C ARG A 48 -2.35 -12.80 -19.22
N ARG A 49 -3.42 -12.28 -19.80
CA ARG A 49 -3.39 -11.24 -20.83
C ARG A 49 -2.74 -9.97 -20.32
N GLY A 50 -3.11 -9.50 -19.12
CA GLY A 50 -2.51 -8.31 -18.52
C GLY A 50 -1.02 -8.50 -18.20
N ARG A 51 -0.62 -9.69 -17.71
CA ARG A 51 0.79 -10.02 -17.45
C ARG A 51 1.66 -10.03 -18.70
N ASN A 52 1.10 -10.52 -19.81
CA ASN A 52 1.78 -10.63 -21.09
C ASN A 52 1.62 -9.39 -21.98
N ALA A 53 0.88 -8.37 -21.53
CA ALA A 53 0.78 -7.12 -22.24
C ALA A 53 2.18 -6.50 -22.35
N HIS A 54 2.69 -6.36 -23.57
CA HIS A 54 4.00 -5.76 -23.80
C HIS A 54 3.97 -4.28 -23.38
N PRO A 55 4.59 -3.92 -22.25
CA PRO A 55 4.54 -2.55 -21.81
C PRO A 55 5.49 -1.71 -22.67
N ARG A 56 5.04 -0.52 -23.10
CA ARG A 56 5.88 0.42 -23.87
C ARG A 56 7.12 0.90 -23.11
N HIS A 57 7.11 0.76 -21.78
CA HIS A 57 8.19 1.15 -20.90
C HIS A 57 8.58 -0.03 -20.00
N GLY A 58 9.87 -0.16 -19.72
CA GLY A 58 10.38 -1.16 -18.78
C GLY A 58 9.88 -0.92 -17.35
N ALA A 59 10.03 -1.94 -16.51
CA ALA A 59 9.66 -1.83 -15.10
C ALA A 59 10.46 -0.70 -14.41
N PRO A 60 9.83 0.10 -13.53
CA PRO A 60 10.51 1.15 -12.79
C PRO A 60 11.53 0.58 -11.80
N ARG A 61 12.54 1.36 -11.41
CA ARG A 61 13.62 0.92 -10.49
C ARG A 61 13.12 0.37 -9.15
N SER A 62 11.94 0.78 -8.72
CA SER A 62 11.30 0.35 -7.48
C SER A 62 10.55 -0.98 -7.58
N ALA A 63 10.50 -1.62 -8.75
CA ALA A 63 9.79 -2.88 -8.98
C ALA A 63 10.59 -3.83 -9.89
N THR A 64 10.46 -5.13 -9.65
CA THR A 64 10.99 -6.12 -10.61
C THR A 64 10.07 -6.24 -11.82
N SER A 65 10.60 -6.71 -12.95
CA SER A 65 9.78 -6.97 -14.15
C SER A 65 8.62 -7.92 -13.86
N ALA A 66 8.82 -8.91 -12.99
CA ALA A 66 7.77 -9.84 -12.57
C ALA A 66 6.68 -9.16 -11.72
N GLN A 67 7.07 -8.28 -10.79
CA GLN A 67 6.11 -7.49 -10.00
C GLN A 67 5.32 -6.53 -10.89
N TYR A 68 5.98 -5.88 -11.83
CA TYR A 68 5.34 -4.97 -12.77
C TYR A 68 4.32 -5.71 -13.66
N SER A 69 4.72 -6.82 -14.28
CA SER A 69 3.82 -7.68 -15.06
C SER A 69 2.64 -8.20 -14.23
N ALA A 70 2.88 -8.68 -13.01
CA ALA A 70 1.82 -9.13 -12.11
C ALA A 70 0.86 -7.99 -11.70
N SER A 71 1.39 -6.80 -11.44
CA SER A 71 0.60 -5.58 -11.17
C SER A 71 -0.31 -5.25 -12.35
N THR A 72 0.20 -5.28 -13.59
CA THR A 72 -0.60 -5.05 -14.79
C THR A 72 -1.69 -6.11 -14.97
N GLY A 73 -1.41 -7.38 -14.64
CA GLY A 73 -2.42 -8.44 -14.59
C GLY A 73 -3.53 -8.17 -13.57
N PHE A 74 -3.17 -7.68 -12.38
CA PHE A 74 -4.13 -7.31 -11.35
C PHE A 74 -5.01 -6.12 -11.78
N GLU A 75 -4.40 -5.07 -12.35
CA GLU A 75 -5.13 -3.91 -12.88
C GLU A 75 -6.12 -4.31 -13.98
N ALA A 76 -5.74 -5.25 -14.85
CA ALA A 76 -6.63 -5.77 -15.89
C ALA A 76 -7.86 -6.48 -15.30
N LEU A 77 -7.66 -7.32 -14.28
CA LEU A 77 -8.75 -8.00 -13.57
C LEU A 77 -9.72 -7.00 -12.93
N ILE A 78 -9.19 -6.03 -12.18
CA ILE A 78 -9.99 -5.00 -11.52
C ILE A 78 -10.72 -4.12 -12.55
N GLY A 79 -10.02 -3.72 -13.62
CA GLY A 79 -10.58 -2.94 -14.70
C GLY A 79 -11.73 -3.66 -15.41
N PHE A 80 -11.61 -4.96 -15.65
CA PHE A 80 -12.68 -5.75 -16.24
C PHE A 80 -13.96 -5.73 -15.39
N HIS A 81 -13.88 -6.05 -14.10
CA HIS A 81 -15.07 -6.06 -13.23
C HIS A 81 -15.66 -4.65 -13.07
N HIS A 82 -14.82 -3.62 -13.05
CA HIS A 82 -15.29 -2.23 -13.00
C HIS A 82 -16.06 -1.83 -14.27
N LEU A 83 -15.50 -2.13 -15.45
CA LEU A 83 -16.12 -1.79 -16.74
C LEU A 83 -17.38 -2.61 -17.05
N THR A 84 -17.46 -3.83 -16.53
CA THR A 84 -18.64 -4.71 -16.70
C THR A 84 -19.68 -4.54 -15.60
N GLY A 85 -19.46 -3.65 -14.63
CA GLY A 85 -20.41 -3.38 -13.55
C GLY A 85 -20.55 -4.52 -12.52
N GLN A 86 -19.59 -5.45 -12.47
CA GLN A 86 -19.60 -6.59 -11.54
C GLN A 86 -19.14 -6.18 -10.13
N THR A 87 -19.87 -5.27 -9.50
CA THR A 87 -19.47 -4.64 -8.23
C THR A 87 -19.34 -5.64 -7.07
N GLU A 88 -20.23 -6.63 -6.97
CA GLU A 88 -20.16 -7.65 -5.91
C GLU A 88 -18.89 -8.48 -6.01
N ARG A 89 -18.53 -8.92 -7.23
CA ARG A 89 -17.31 -9.68 -7.46
C ARG A 89 -16.07 -8.85 -7.15
N LEU A 90 -16.07 -7.59 -7.57
CA LEU A 90 -15.00 -6.65 -7.28
C LEU A 90 -14.81 -6.44 -5.76
N GLN A 91 -15.91 -6.29 -5.02
CA GLN A 91 -15.89 -6.15 -3.57
C GLN A 91 -15.31 -7.41 -2.91
N ALA A 92 -15.71 -8.60 -3.32
CA ALA A 92 -15.19 -9.85 -2.77
C ALA A 92 -13.67 -9.98 -2.93
N LEU A 93 -13.12 -9.58 -4.09
CA LEU A 93 -11.68 -9.55 -4.33
C LEU A 93 -10.98 -8.54 -3.43
N PHE A 94 -11.52 -7.33 -3.27
CA PHE A 94 -10.94 -6.32 -2.38
C PHE A 94 -11.00 -6.72 -0.91
N GLU A 95 -12.09 -7.32 -0.45
CA GLU A 95 -12.20 -7.81 0.92
C GLU A 95 -11.14 -8.89 1.21
N GLN A 96 -10.88 -9.79 0.27
CA GLN A 96 -9.78 -10.75 0.42
C GLN A 96 -8.44 -10.04 0.57
N VAL A 97 -8.15 -9.05 -0.28
CA VAL A 97 -6.91 -8.28 -0.19
C VAL A 97 -6.81 -7.55 1.15
N LEU A 98 -7.90 -6.92 1.61
CA LEU A 98 -7.95 -6.17 2.85
C LEU A 98 -7.77 -7.05 4.09
N ARG A 99 -8.40 -8.23 4.13
CA ARG A 99 -8.23 -9.21 5.23
C ARG A 99 -6.76 -9.48 5.51
N HIS A 100 -5.95 -9.66 4.46
CA HIS A 100 -4.51 -9.93 4.58
C HIS A 100 -3.63 -8.68 4.72
N GLN A 101 -4.18 -7.47 4.54
CA GLN A 101 -3.46 -6.21 4.78
C GLN A 101 -3.54 -5.73 6.25
N THR A 102 -4.45 -6.30 7.06
CA THR A 102 -4.63 -5.92 8.48
C THR A 102 -3.51 -6.39 9.43
N ALA A 103 -2.51 -7.15 8.95
CA ALA A 103 -1.41 -7.63 9.79
C ALA A 103 -0.22 -6.64 9.94
N HIS A 104 -0.28 -5.41 9.40
CA HIS A 104 0.80 -4.42 9.53
C HIS A 104 0.31 -2.99 9.82
N GLU A 105 -0.68 -2.83 10.71
CA GLU A 105 -0.84 -1.58 11.45
C GLU A 105 -0.20 -1.79 12.84
N PRO A 106 1.03 -1.33 13.12
CA PRO A 106 1.39 -1.09 14.51
C PRO A 106 0.37 -0.09 15.08
N PRO A 107 -0.05 -0.23 16.35
CA PRO A 107 -0.93 0.75 16.97
C PRO A 107 -0.30 2.13 16.75
N ASN A 108 -1.04 3.00 16.05
CA ASN A 108 -0.68 4.39 15.98
C ASN A 108 -0.53 4.85 17.44
N PRO A 109 0.64 5.36 17.88
CA PRO A 109 0.74 5.85 19.25
C PRO A 109 -0.32 6.92 19.40
N THR A 110 -1.28 6.67 20.30
CA THR A 110 -2.25 7.68 20.68
C THR A 110 -1.47 8.95 21.07
N PRO A 111 -1.92 10.16 20.69
CA PRO A 111 -1.24 11.41 21.03
C PRO A 111 -1.15 11.69 22.55
N ASP A 112 -1.62 10.76 23.38
CA ASP A 112 -1.89 10.93 24.80
C ASP A 112 -0.88 10.20 25.72
N ALA A 113 0.06 9.40 25.19
CA ALA A 113 1.07 8.73 26.02
C ALA A 113 2.36 9.54 26.29
N ALA A 114 2.45 10.81 25.83
CA ALA A 114 3.61 11.69 26.07
C ALA A 114 3.31 12.88 27.00
N SER A 115 2.09 12.99 27.52
CA SER A 115 1.83 13.84 28.69
C SER A 115 1.88 12.94 29.91
N LEU A 116 2.99 13.02 30.66
CA LEU A 116 3.22 12.60 32.06
C LEU A 116 4.63 12.00 32.24
N ASN A 117 5.66 12.83 32.13
CA ASN A 117 6.62 12.98 33.25
C ASN A 117 7.58 14.15 32.97
N GLY A 118 7.40 15.25 33.70
CA GLY A 118 8.47 16.20 33.96
C GLY A 118 9.31 15.69 35.13
N GLY A 119 10.63 15.87 35.08
CA GLY A 119 11.46 15.63 36.26
C GLY A 119 12.94 15.37 36.01
N ALA A 120 13.70 16.47 35.90
CA ALA A 120 15.05 16.68 36.45
C ALA A 120 16.30 15.92 35.90
N SER A 121 17.25 16.77 35.49
CA SER A 121 18.69 16.75 35.81
C SER A 121 19.70 15.94 34.97
N SER A 122 20.41 16.70 34.14
CA SER A 122 21.88 16.85 34.10
C SER A 122 22.75 15.61 33.83
N SER A 123 23.42 15.58 32.67
CA SER A 123 24.87 15.90 32.56
C SER A 123 25.44 15.63 31.15
N ILE A 124 26.13 16.66 30.63
CA ILE A 124 27.32 16.69 29.75
C ILE A 124 27.91 15.33 29.31
N VAL A 125 28.12 15.15 27.99
CA VAL A 125 29.44 14.98 27.31
C VAL A 125 29.28 15.22 25.79
N LEU A 126 30.12 16.10 25.24
CA LEU A 126 30.27 16.42 23.81
C LEU A 126 31.42 15.61 23.16
N LYS A 127 31.28 15.42 21.82
CA LYS A 127 32.30 15.16 20.78
C LYS A 127 32.73 13.71 20.46
N GLY A 128 32.57 13.36 19.17
CA GLY A 128 33.30 12.30 18.47
C GLY A 128 32.82 12.15 17.02
N LYS A 129 33.20 13.06 16.11
CA LYS A 129 34.12 12.79 14.98
C LYS A 129 33.80 11.52 14.16
N TYR A 130 33.17 11.69 13.00
CA TYR A 130 33.24 10.73 11.89
C TYR A 130 34.23 11.26 10.85
N VAL A 131 35.36 10.57 10.69
CA VAL A 131 36.30 10.68 9.56
C VAL A 131 36.78 9.25 9.23
N LYS A 132 36.26 8.69 8.15
CA LYS A 132 36.98 8.23 6.95
C LYS A 132 36.00 7.52 6.02
#